data_AF-A1Z2M8-F1
#
_entry.id   AF-A1Z2M8-F1
#
_cell.length_a   1.000
_cell.length_b   1.000
_cell.length_c   1.000
_cell.angle_alpha   90.00
_cell.angle_beta   90.00
_cell.angle_gamma   90.00
#
_symmetry.space_group_name_H-M   'P 1'
#
loop_
_entity.id
_entity.type
_entity.pdbx_description
1 polymer ?
#
loop_
_entity_poly.entity_id
_entity_poly.type
_entity_poly.pdbx_seq_one_letter_code
_entity_poly.pdbx_strand_id
1 'polypeptide(L)'
;FKLFKNFKDDQRIQKSVETIKEDINVKFFNSNKKKRDDFEKLTNYSVTDSNVQRKAVHELIQVMAELSPAAKIGKRKRSQM
;
A
#
# COMPACT_ATOMS: atom_id res chain seq x y z
N PHE A 1 0.99 4.91 10.15
CA PHE A 1 2.27 4.39 10.67
C PHE A 1 3.40 5.41 10.73
N LYS A 2 3.67 6.20 9.69
CA LYS A 2 4.80 7.16 9.66
C LYS A 2 4.87 8.09 10.87
N LEU A 3 3.75 8.75 11.22
CA LEU A 3 3.68 9.59 12.42
C LEU A 3 4.03 8.81 13.69
N PHE A 4 3.37 7.66 13.91
CA PHE A 4 3.63 6.79 15.06
C PHE A 4 5.06 6.24 15.13
N LYS A 5 5.72 6.06 13.98
CA LYS A 5 7.11 5.59 13.91
C LYS A 5 8.09 6.63 14.47
N ASN A 6 7.76 7.91 14.36
CA ASN A 6 8.58 9.00 14.89
C ASN A 6 8.51 9.09 16.43
N PHE A 7 7.44 8.57 17.04
CA PHE A 7 7.22 8.55 18.49
C PHE A 7 7.41 7.16 19.10
N LYS A 8 8.11 6.26 18.40
CA LYS A 8 8.32 4.88 18.88
C LYS A 8 9.09 4.81 20.20
N ASP A 9 9.89 5.83 20.51
CA ASP A 9 10.76 5.88 21.69
C ASP A 9 10.06 6.58 22.89
N ASP A 10 8.86 7.17 22.67
CA ASP A 10 8.07 7.77 23.75
C ASP A 10 7.23 6.70 24.48
N GLN A 11 7.79 6.20 25.57
CA GLN A 11 7.15 5.18 26.42
C GLN A 11 5.81 5.62 27.01
N ARG A 12 5.57 6.94 27.19
CA ARG A 12 4.34 7.45 27.82
C ARG A 12 3.11 7.19 26.97
N ILE A 13 3.28 7.23 25.65
CA ILE A 13 2.18 7.08 24.68
C ILE A 13 2.22 5.74 23.93
N GLN A 14 3.23 4.90 24.18
CA GLN A 14 3.44 3.64 23.47
C GLN A 14 2.20 2.74 23.49
N LYS A 15 1.58 2.54 24.66
CA LYS A 15 0.37 1.71 24.80
C LYS A 15 -0.81 2.25 23.98
N SER A 16 -1.00 3.56 23.98
CA SER A 16 -2.06 4.22 23.20
C SER A 16 -1.81 4.06 21.70
N VAL A 17 -0.57 4.25 21.26
CA VAL A 17 -0.16 4.06 19.87
C VAL A 17 -0.36 2.61 19.42
N GLU A 18 0.02 1.62 20.23
CA GLU A 18 -0.17 0.19 19.95
C GLU A 18 -1.66 -0.15 19.85
N THR A 19 -2.49 0.37 20.75
CA THR A 19 -3.95 0.16 20.73
C THR A 19 -4.57 0.70 19.44
N ILE A 20 -4.19 1.92 19.04
CA ILE A 20 -4.68 2.53 17.79
C ILE A 20 -4.19 1.72 16.57
N LYS A 21 -2.94 1.25 16.57
CA LYS A 21 -2.41 0.41 15.49
C LYS A 21 -3.20 -0.90 15.36
N GLU A 22 -3.57 -1.51 16.48
CA GLU A 22 -4.36 -2.75 16.46
C GLU A 22 -5.79 -2.50 15.96
N ASP A 23 -6.43 -1.41 16.39
CA ASP A 23 -7.76 -1.03 15.89
C ASP A 23 -7.75 -0.81 14.36
N ILE A 24 -6.69 -0.18 13.82
CA ILE A 24 -6.49 -0.04 12.38
C ILE A 24 -6.24 -1.41 11.72
N ASN A 25 -5.48 -2.30 12.36
CA ASN A 25 -5.25 -3.67 11.87
C ASN A 25 -6.56 -4.43 11.67
N VAL A 26 -7.46 -4.35 12.66
CA VAL A 26 -8.78 -4.98 12.57
C VAL A 26 -9.66 -4.28 11.54
N LYS A 27 -9.83 -2.95 11.61
CA LYS A 27 -10.82 -2.24 10.80
C LYS A 27 -10.41 -2.05 9.33
N PHE A 28 -9.15 -1.73 9.06
CA PHE A 28 -8.67 -1.43 7.70
C PHE A 28 -8.11 -2.67 7.01
N PHE A 29 -7.30 -3.45 7.73
CA PHE A 29 -6.68 -4.66 7.15
C PHE A 29 -7.55 -5.92 7.34
N ASN A 30 -8.71 -5.83 8.00
CA ASN A 30 -9.59 -6.96 8.30
C ASN A 30 -8.85 -8.09 9.04
N SER A 31 -7.96 -7.71 9.95
CA SER A 31 -7.04 -8.61 10.68
C SER A 31 -6.17 -9.48 9.76
N ASN A 32 -6.08 -9.15 8.47
CA ASN A 32 -5.28 -9.89 7.51
C ASN A 32 -3.83 -9.40 7.56
N LYS A 33 -3.00 -10.18 8.25
CA LYS A 33 -1.58 -9.92 8.39
C LYS A 33 -0.87 -9.76 7.04
N LYS A 34 -1.19 -10.57 6.03
CA LYS A 34 -0.58 -10.46 4.69
C LYS A 34 -0.88 -9.10 4.05
N LYS A 35 -2.12 -8.61 4.11
CA LYS A 35 -2.47 -7.27 3.59
C LYS A 35 -1.69 -6.16 4.29
N ARG A 36 -1.55 -6.27 5.62
CA ARG A 36 -0.79 -5.29 6.42
C ARG A 36 0.69 -5.30 6.05
N ASP A 37 1.28 -6.48 5.96
CA ASP A 37 2.71 -6.65 5.67
C ASP A 37 3.02 -6.21 4.22
N ASP A 38 2.16 -6.55 3.25
CA ASP A 38 2.25 -6.07 1.86
C ASP A 38 2.13 -4.54 1.79
N PHE A 39 1.18 -3.95 2.52
CA PHE A 39 1.04 -2.49 2.63
C PHE A 39 2.29 -1.84 3.22
N GLU A 40 2.81 -2.37 4.32
CA GLU A 40 4.02 -1.84 4.96
C GLU A 40 5.23 -1.92 4.02
N LYS A 41 5.38 -3.03 3.28
CA LYS A 41 6.43 -3.18 2.27
C LYS A 41 6.34 -2.10 1.19
N LEU A 42 5.16 -1.85 0.63
CA LEU A 42 4.94 -0.81 -0.39
C LEU A 42 5.28 0.58 0.15
N THR A 43 4.85 0.92 1.38
CA THR A 43 5.12 2.25 1.96
C THR A 43 6.58 2.51 2.30
N ASN A 44 7.39 1.46 2.46
CA ASN A 44 8.81 1.56 2.80
C ASN A 44 9.72 1.56 1.57
N TYR A 45 9.18 1.49 0.35
CA TYR A 45 10.00 1.64 -0.86
C TYR A 45 10.66 3.02 -0.90
N SER A 46 11.99 3.02 -1.04
CA SER A 46 12.76 4.25 -1.15
C SER A 46 12.67 4.82 -2.55
N VAL A 47 12.08 6.02 -2.67
CA VAL A 47 11.98 6.72 -3.96
C VAL A 47 13.31 7.25 -4.47
N THR A 48 14.35 7.29 -3.64
CA THR A 48 15.70 7.75 -4.01
C THR A 48 16.64 6.62 -4.40
N ASP A 49 16.25 5.36 -4.18
CA ASP A 49 17.07 4.20 -4.54
C ASP A 49 16.96 3.93 -6.05
N SER A 50 18.10 4.01 -6.75
CA SER A 50 18.15 3.80 -8.20
C SER A 50 17.66 2.41 -8.64
N ASN A 51 17.85 1.36 -7.85
CA ASN A 51 17.37 0.03 -8.19
C ASN A 51 15.85 -0.07 -8.06
N VAL A 52 15.28 0.57 -7.03
CA VAL A 52 13.82 0.66 -6.85
C VAL A 52 13.20 1.47 -7.98
N GLN A 53 13.79 2.60 -8.36
CA GLN A 53 13.32 3.41 -9.49
C GLN A 53 13.32 2.62 -10.80
N ARG A 54 14.39 1.89 -11.11
CA ARG A 54 14.46 1.05 -12.32
C ARG A 54 13.36 0.00 -12.36
N LYS A 55 13.10 -0.67 -11.22
CA LYS A 55 12.00 -1.63 -11.09
C LYS A 55 10.63 -0.98 -11.25
N ALA A 56 10.41 0.19 -10.64
CA ALA A 56 9.16 0.92 -10.75
C ALA A 56 8.85 1.32 -12.20
N VAL A 57 9.87 1.78 -12.96
CA VAL A 57 9.71 2.09 -14.39
C VAL A 57 9.46 0.83 -15.21
N HIS A 58 10.15 -0.28 -14.91
CA HIS A 58 9.96 -1.55 -15.60
C HIS A 58 8.55 -2.12 -15.39
N GLU A 59 8.02 -2.05 -14.17
CA GLU A 59 6.71 -2.59 -13.79
C GLU A 59 5.54 -1.65 -14.14
N LEU A 60 5.81 -0.40 -14.55
CA LEU A 60 4.79 0.63 -14.78
C LEU A 60 3.67 0.20 -15.74
N ILE A 61 4.01 -0.44 -16.85
CA ILE A 61 3.02 -0.89 -17.85
C ILE A 61 2.06 -1.91 -17.22
N GLN A 62 2.59 -2.84 -16.43
CA GLN A 62 1.78 -3.85 -15.75
C GLN A 62 0.90 -3.21 -14.68
N VAL A 63 1.44 -2.29 -13.88
CA VAL A 63 0.67 -1.55 -12.87
C VAL A 63 -0.50 -0.81 -13.52
N MET A 64 -0.27 -0.13 -14.65
CA MET A 64 -1.32 0.56 -15.39
C MET A 64 -2.42 -0.40 -15.90
N ALA A 65 -2.07 -1.61 -16.33
CA ALA A 65 -3.03 -2.64 -16.72
C ALA A 65 -3.83 -3.19 -15.52
N GLU A 66 -3.22 -3.28 -14.33
CA GLU A 66 -3.87 -3.73 -13.10
C GLU A 66 -4.82 -2.67 -12.51
N LEU A 67 -4.55 -1.38 -12.73
CA LEU A 67 -5.46 -0.29 -12.35
C LEU A 67 -6.78 -0.31 -13.14
N SER A 68 -6.73 -0.77 -14.40
CA SER A 68 -7.91 -0.93 -15.27
C SER A 68 -7.97 -2.33 -15.87
N PRO A 69 -8.35 -3.35 -15.07
CA PRO A 69 -8.35 -4.72 -15.56
C PRO A 69 -9.27 -4.85 -16.76
N ALA A 70 -8.77 -5.42 -17.87
CA ALA A 70 -9.53 -5.52 -19.12
C ALA A 70 -10.91 -6.18 -18.94
N ALA A 71 -11.00 -7.18 -18.05
CA ALA A 71 -12.27 -7.85 -17.72
C ALA A 71 -13.26 -6.97 -16.93
N LYS A 72 -12.79 -5.93 -16.24
CA LYS A 72 -13.61 -4.97 -15.49
C LYS A 72 -13.93 -3.70 -16.29
N ILE A 73 -13.25 -3.49 -17.41
CA ILE A 73 -13.60 -2.45 -18.38
C ILE A 73 -14.88 -2.92 -19.07
N GLY A 74 -16.04 -2.46 -18.58
CA GLY A 74 -17.39 -2.79 -19.07
C GLY A 74 -17.71 -2.30 -20.49
N LYS A 75 -16.75 -2.32 -21.41
CA LYS A 75 -16.95 -2.03 -22.83
C LYS A 75 -17.78 -3.16 -23.44
N ARG A 76 -19.08 -2.92 -23.58
CA ARG A 76 -20.04 -3.90 -24.11
C ARG A 76 -20.15 -3.90 -25.65
N LYS A 77 -19.66 -2.85 -26.31
CA LYS A 77 -19.70 -2.71 -27.78
C LYS A 77 -18.42 -2.02 -28.27
N ARG A 78 -18.00 -2.36 -29.48
CA ARG A 78 -16.89 -1.70 -30.18
C ARG A 78 -17.28 -0.24 -30.44
N SER A 79 -16.39 0.69 -30.10
CA SER A 79 -16.56 2.10 -30.50
C SER A 79 -16.53 2.13 -32.02
N GLN A 80 -17.63 2.55 -32.64
CA GLN A 80 -17.65 2.85 -34.07
C GLN A 80 -17.17 4.30 -34.23
N MET A 81 -16.32 4.51 -35.23
CA MET A 81 -15.93 5.85 -35.69
C MET A 81 -17.01 6.38 -36.63
#